data_AF-A0A381ZXG8-F1
#
_entry.id   AF-A0A381ZXG8-F1
#
_cell.length_a   1.000
_cell.length_b   1.000
_cell.length_c   1.000
_cell.angle_alpha   90.00
_cell.angle_beta   90.00
_cell.angle_gamma   90.00
#
_symmetry.space_group_name_H-M   'P 1'
#
loop_
_entity.id
_entity.type
_entity.pdbx_description
1 polymer ?
#
loop_
_entity_poly.entity_id
_entity_poly.type
_entity_poly.pdbx_seq_one_letter_code
_entity_poly.pdbx_strand_id
1 'polypeptide(L)' 'MQNAVEASAPRGRILVADDEPFVRSILKTVLESNSFQVDTKPDGMAALEAVQEAGRYDLILLDINDAWSHRP' A
#
# COMPACT_ATOMS: atom_id res chain seq x y z
N MET A 1 -23.04 29.74 1.34
CA MET A 1 -21.63 29.33 1.50
C MET A 1 -21.61 28.06 2.33
N GLN A 2 -21.56 26.90 1.68
CA GLN A 2 -21.63 25.60 2.35
C GLN A 2 -20.22 25.07 2.61
N ASN A 3 -19.99 24.74 3.88
CA ASN A 3 -18.87 24.06 4.52
C ASN A 3 -17.74 23.57 3.62
N ALA A 4 -16.56 24.15 3.85
CA ALA A 4 -15.30 23.53 3.44
C ALA A 4 -15.25 22.13 4.07
N VAL A 5 -15.07 21.11 3.23
CA VAL A 5 -14.76 19.75 3.67
C VAL A 5 -13.39 19.86 4.33
N GLU A 6 -13.34 19.88 5.67
CA GLU A 6 -12.07 19.75 6.37
C GLU A 6 -11.48 18.39 6.00
N ALA A 7 -10.45 18.40 5.16
CA ALA A 7 -9.72 17.19 4.85
C ALA A 7 -9.09 16.68 6.16
N SER A 8 -9.66 15.63 6.76
CA SER A 8 -9.12 15.07 7.99
C SER A 8 -7.71 14.57 7.71
N ALA A 9 -6.78 14.82 8.63
CA ALA A 9 -5.43 14.28 8.53
C ALA A 9 -5.46 12.75 8.28
N PRO A 10 -4.48 12.21 7.54
CA PRO A 10 -4.43 10.78 7.25
C PRO A 10 -4.42 9.94 8.52
N ARG A 11 -5.13 8.80 8.52
CA ARG A 11 -5.24 7.87 9.65
C ARG A 11 -3.97 7.02 9.87
N GLY A 12 -3.05 7.05 8.93
CA GLY A 12 -1.79 6.31 8.94
C GLY A 12 -1.24 6.12 7.53
N ARG A 13 -0.01 5.60 7.44
CA ARG A 13 0.66 5.30 6.17
C ARG A 13 0.81 3.79 5.99
N ILE A 14 0.31 3.29 4.87
CA ILE A 14 0.26 1.86 4.54
C ILE A 14 1.13 1.61 3.31
N LEU A 15 1.91 0.53 3.36
CA LEU A 15 2.59 -0.01 2.18
C LEU A 15 1.87 -1.29 1.73
N VAL A 16 1.52 -1.36 0.44
CA VAL A 16 0.95 -2.56 -0.19
C VAL A 16 1.96 -3.13 -1.18
N ALA A 17 2.30 -4.41 -1.01
CA ALA A 17 3.21 -5.14 -1.87
C ALA A 17 2.52 -6.40 -2.38
N ASP A 18 2.29 -6.47 -3.69
CA ASP A 18 1.51 -7.52 -4.37
C ASP A 18 1.92 -7.49 -5.84
N ASP A 19 2.10 -8.62 -6.52
CA ASP A 19 2.57 -8.65 -7.90
C ASP A 19 1.46 -8.44 -8.93
N GLU A 20 0.20 -8.66 -8.55
CA GLU A 20 -0.97 -8.46 -9.38
C GLU A 20 -1.38 -6.97 -9.44
N PRO A 21 -1.22 -6.29 -10.59
CA PRO A 21 -1.50 -4.85 -10.70
C PRO A 21 -2.95 -4.48 -10.37
N PHE A 22 -3.89 -5.39 -10.65
CA PHE A 22 -5.30 -5.18 -10.40
C PHE A 22 -5.61 -5.18 -8.89
N VAL A 23 -5.07 -6.14 -8.15
CA VAL A 23 -5.22 -6.22 -6.68
C VAL A 23 -4.58 -5.00 -6.02
N ARG A 24 -3.35 -4.62 -6.40
CA ARG A 24 -2.71 -3.38 -5.93
C ARG A 24 -3.60 -2.14 -6.11
N SER A 25 -4.22 -2.01 -7.29
CA SER A 25 -5.06 -0.86 -7.62
C SER A 25 -6.32 -0.80 -6.74
N ILE A 26 -6.99 -1.94 -6.55
CA ILE A 26 -8.17 -2.04 -5.68
C ILE A 26 -7.80 -1.71 -4.23
N LEU A 27 -6.75 -2.33 -3.69
CA LEU A 27 -6.31 -2.10 -2.32
C LEU A 27 -5.98 -0.63 -2.07
N LYS A 28 -5.23 -0.01 -2.98
CA LYS A 28 -4.95 1.43 -2.92
C LYS A 28 -6.23 2.26 -2.88
N THR A 29 -7.14 2.03 -3.82
CA THR A 29 -8.41 2.78 -3.92
C THR A 29 -9.23 2.68 -2.64
N VAL A 30 -9.38 1.46 -2.11
CA VAL A 30 -10.18 1.22 -0.90
C VAL A 30 -9.52 1.89 0.32
N LEU A 31 -8.22 1.72 0.51
CA LEU A 31 -7.50 2.29 1.65
C LEU A 31 -7.45 3.83 1.60
N GLU A 32 -7.19 4.43 0.43
CA GLU A 32 -7.21 5.89 0.27
C GLU A 32 -8.61 6.47 0.51
N SER A 33 -9.67 5.77 0.09
CA SER A 33 -11.06 6.18 0.39
C SER A 33 -11.39 6.16 1.90
N ASN A 34 -10.59 5.43 2.69
CA ASN A 34 -10.68 5.37 4.15
C ASN A 34 -9.67 6.31 4.84
N SER A 35 -9.15 7.31 4.13
CA SER A 35 -8.24 8.35 4.63
C SER A 35 -6.87 7.83 5.07
N PHE A 36 -6.36 6.75 4.47
CA PHE A 36 -4.96 6.34 4.61
C PHE A 36 -4.09 6.93 3.50
N GLN A 37 -2.82 7.18 3.79
CA GLN A 37 -1.80 7.36 2.75
C GLN A 37 -1.29 6.00 2.31
N VAL A 38 -1.26 5.73 1.01
CA VAL A 38 -0.92 4.39 0.51
C VAL A 38 0.16 4.46 -0.55
N ASP A 39 1.27 3.79 -0.26
CA ASP A 39 2.30 3.47 -1.25
C ASP A 39 2.09 2.04 -1.75
N THR A 40 2.35 1.81 -3.03
CA THR A 40 2.26 0.48 -3.63
C THR A 40 3.60 0.07 -4.24
N LYS A 41 3.94 -1.22 -4.13
CA LYS A 41 5.15 -1.82 -4.69
C LYS A 41 4.79 -3.16 -5.36
N PRO A 42 5.47 -3.52 -6.46
CA PRO A 42 5.11 -4.72 -7.22
C PRO A 42 5.60 -6.03 -6.60
N ASP A 43 6.48 -5.98 -5.61
CA ASP A 43 7.06 -7.17 -4.98
C ASP A 43 7.65 -6.83 -3.61
N GLY A 44 8.07 -7.87 -2.89
CA GLY A 44 8.68 -7.75 -1.56
C GLY A 44 10.03 -7.02 -1.55
N MET A 45 10.82 -7.09 -2.63
CA MET A 45 12.12 -6.41 -2.69
C MET A 45 11.95 -4.91 -2.81
N ALA A 46 11.10 -4.46 -3.73
CA ALA A 46 10.73 -3.06 -3.89
C ALA A 46 10.02 -2.50 -2.65
N ALA A 47 9.29 -3.35 -1.92
CA ALA A 47 8.70 -3.01 -0.62
C ALA A 47 9.78 -2.81 0.46
N LEU A 48 10.77 -3.69 0.53
CA LEU A 48 11.88 -3.57 1.47
C LEU A 48 12.70 -2.30 1.23
N GLU A 49 13.01 -1.98 -0.02
CA GLU A 49 13.68 -0.72 -0.40
C GLU A 49 12.85 0.49 0.07
N ALA A 50 11.55 0.47 -0.15
CA ALA A 50 10.65 1.55 0.27
C ALA A 50 10.64 1.75 1.79
N VAL A 51 10.66 0.67 2.57
CA VAL A 51 10.75 0.74 4.04
C VAL A 51 12.08 1.37 4.48
N GLN A 52 13.18 1.04 3.80
CA GLN A 52 14.50 1.61 4.12
C GLN A 52 14.59 3.11 3.80
N GLU A 53 13.99 3.54 2.69
CA GLU A 53 14.03 4.94 2.23
C GLU A 53 13.02 5.85 2.94
N ALA A 54 11.78 5.38 3.07
CA ALA A 54 10.64 6.23 3.42
C ALA A 54 10.40 6.33 4.93
N GLY A 55 11.16 5.60 5.74
CA GLY A 55 11.07 5.59 7.20
C GLY A 55 9.98 4.63 7.71
N ARG A 56 8.97 5.17 8.41
CA ARG A 56 7.96 4.35 9.13
C ARG A 56 6.67 4.21 8.33
N TYR A 57 6.20 2.97 8.21
CA TYR A 57 4.82 2.61 7.89
C TYR A 57 4.10 2.14 9.15
N ASP A 58 2.80 2.40 9.23
CA ASP A 58 1.94 1.91 10.33
C ASP A 58 1.46 0.48 10.10
N LEU A 59 1.35 0.08 8.82
CA LEU A 59 0.97 -1.26 8.38
C LEU A 59 1.64 -1.57 7.03
N ILE A 60 2.05 -2.82 6.86
CA ILE A 60 2.51 -3.35 5.58
C ILE A 60 1.60 -4.53 5.23
N LEU A 61 0.96 -4.48 4.06
CA LEU A 61 0.22 -5.58 3.46
C LEU A 61 1.10 -6.22 2.40
N LEU A 62 1.51 -7.46 2.62
CA LEU A 62 2.39 -8.21 1.74
C LEU A 62 1.64 -9.44 1.23
N ASP A 63 1.53 -9.57 -0.09
CA ASP A 63 1.21 -10.85 -0.70
C ASP A 63 2.44 -11.77 -0.61
N ILE A 64 2.22 -12.96 -0.08
CA ILE A 64 3.24 -13.98 0.13
C ILE A 64 3.22 -15.05 -0.96
N ASN A 65 2.42 -14.87 -2.01
CA ASN A 65 2.48 -15.69 -3.22
C ASN A 65 3.73 -15.36 -4.03
N ASP A 66 4.90 -15.51 -3.42
CA ASP A 66 6.11 -15.77 -4.17
C ASP A 66 5.85 -17.00 -5.06
N ALA A 67 6.33 -16.96 -6.29
CA ALA A 67 6.25 -17.99 -7.33
C ALA A 67 6.94 -19.33 -6.97
N TRP A 68 6.85 -19.80 -5.73
CA TRP A 68 7.24 -21.13 -5.25
C TRP A 68 6.41 -22.26 -5.88
N SER A 69 5.31 -21.95 -6.57
CA SER A 69 4.52 -22.94 -7.32
C SER A 69 5.12 -23.33 -8.68
N HIS A 70 6.15 -22.62 -9.17
CA HIS A 70 6.75 -22.85 -10.49
C HIS A 70 8.28 -22.99 -10.49
N ARG A 71 8.91 -23.20 -9.33
CA ARG A 71 10.29 -23.73 -9.34
C ARG A 71 10.23 -25.23 -9.66
N PRO A 72 11.05 -25.74 -10.60
CA PRO A 72 11.18 -27.18 -10.79
C PRO A 72 11.69 -27.88 -9.52
#